data_AF-A0A7M1R310-F1
#
_entry.id   AF-A0A7M1R310-F1
#
_cell.length_a   1.000
_cell.length_b   1.000
_cell.length_c   1.000
_cell.angle_alpha   90.00
_cell.angle_beta   90.00
_cell.angle_gamma   90.00
#
_symmetry.space_group_name_H-M   'P 1'
#
loop_
_entity.id
_entity.type
_entity.pdbx_description
1 polymer ?
#
loop_
_entity_poly.entity_id
_entity_poly.type
_entity_poly.pdbx_seq_one_letter_code
_entity_poly.pdbx_strand_id
1 'polypeptide(L)'
;MTRRRDLIGTIRSITYPGAGRGKRVTAYLELDEGPIVLYFMSRSNLECIDIGSKVRVIGAVSTYRGVPTMFNPSYTVVEDSDEHA
;
A
#
# COMPACT_ATOMS: atom_id res chain seq x y z
N MET A 1 -10.31 15.34 -7.09
CA MET A 1 -10.65 15.69 -5.70
C MET A 1 -9.90 14.72 -4.81
N THR A 2 -8.97 15.20 -3.97
CA THR A 2 -8.12 14.31 -3.16
C THR A 2 -8.71 14.21 -1.76
N ARG A 3 -9.11 13.01 -1.32
CA ARG A 3 -9.72 12.80 0.01
C ARG A 3 -8.77 11.98 0.87
N ARG A 4 -8.41 12.48 2.05
CA ARG A 4 -7.65 11.69 3.03
C ARG A 4 -8.53 10.56 3.57
N ARG A 5 -8.00 9.34 3.57
CA ARG A 5 -8.68 8.12 3.99
C ARG A 5 -7.76 7.31 4.90
N ASP A 6 -8.39 6.48 5.70
CA ASP A 6 -7.80 5.48 6.58
C ASP A 6 -8.42 4.15 6.19
N LEU A 7 -7.62 3.25 5.63
CA LEU A 7 -8.08 2.02 4.98
C LEU A 7 -7.29 0.84 5.51
N ILE A 8 -7.94 -0.31 5.65
CA ILE A 8 -7.31 -1.58 6.02
C ILE A 8 -7.54 -2.55 4.88
N GLY A 9 -6.49 -3.22 4.45
CA GLY A 9 -6.57 -4.19 3.36
C GLY A 9 -5.44 -5.20 3.38
N THR A 10 -5.42 -6.07 2.37
CA THR A 10 -4.39 -7.10 2.21
C THR A 10 -3.54 -6.81 0.98
N ILE A 11 -2.23 -6.90 1.13
CA ILE A 11 -1.29 -6.74 0.02
C ILE A 11 -1.38 -7.96 -0.90
N ARG A 12 -1.69 -7.75 -2.18
CA ARG A 12 -1.79 -8.83 -3.17
C ARG A 12 -0.61 -8.91 -4.11
N SER A 13 0.06 -7.79 -4.35
CA SER A 13 1.27 -7.77 -5.17
C SER A 13 2.16 -6.59 -4.79
N ILE A 14 3.47 -6.78 -5.00
CA ILE A 14 4.49 -5.75 -4.85
C ILE A 14 5.31 -5.72 -6.14
N THR A 15 5.42 -4.55 -6.73
CA THR A 15 6.28 -4.28 -7.88
C THR A 15 7.46 -3.43 -7.41
N TYR A 16 8.66 -4.01 -7.49
CA TYR A 16 9.90 -3.29 -7.21
C TYR A 16 10.37 -2.54 -8.45
N PRO A 17 11.08 -1.41 -8.25
CA PRO A 17 11.66 -0.69 -9.38
C PRO A 17 12.70 -1.56 -10.07
N GLY A 18 12.60 -1.69 -11.40
CA GLY A 18 13.67 -2.27 -12.23
C GLY A 18 14.88 -1.34 -12.33
N ALA A 19 15.82 -1.63 -13.24
CA ALA A 19 17.07 -0.86 -13.43
C ALA A 19 16.89 0.61 -13.90
N GLY A 20 15.67 1.15 -13.91
CA GLY A 20 15.37 2.54 -14.29
C GLY A 20 15.59 3.55 -13.16
N ARG A 21 15.45 4.84 -13.48
CA ARG A 21 15.72 5.95 -12.54
C ARG A 21 14.69 6.12 -11.42
N GLY A 22 13.53 5.50 -11.52
CA GLY A 22 12.46 5.66 -10.52
C GLY A 22 12.63 4.71 -9.35
N LYS A 23 13.16 5.16 -8.21
CA LYS A 23 13.11 4.42 -6.94
C LYS A 23 11.69 4.44 -6.37
N ARG A 24 10.79 3.67 -6.98
CA ARG A 24 9.38 3.61 -6.59
C ARG A 24 8.98 2.15 -6.43
N VAL A 25 8.52 1.81 -5.23
CA VAL A 25 7.85 0.54 -4.99
C VAL A 25 6.36 0.78 -5.13
N THR A 26 5.69 -0.10 -5.85
CA THR A 26 4.24 -0.06 -6.00
C THR A 26 3.65 -1.30 -5.35
N ALA A 27 2.61 -1.14 -4.55
CA ALA A 27 1.90 -2.27 -3.96
C ALA A 27 0.41 -2.19 -4.29
N TYR A 28 -0.20 -3.35 -4.46
CA TYR A 28 -1.64 -3.49 -4.69
C TYR A 28 -2.32 -3.90 -3.39
N LEU A 29 -3.22 -3.05 -2.90
CA LEU A 29 -3.95 -3.27 -1.67
C LEU A 29 -5.39 -3.63 -2.01
N GLU A 30 -5.80 -4.85 -1.67
CA GLU A 30 -7.18 -5.31 -1.79
C GLU A 30 -7.98 -4.80 -0.59
N LEU A 31 -9.12 -4.16 -0.85
CA LEU A 31 -10.10 -3.70 0.13
C LEU A 31 -11.46 -4.31 -0.22
N ASP A 32 -12.41 -4.29 0.72
CA ASP A 32 -13.77 -4.79 0.48
C ASP A 32 -14.51 -4.00 -0.62
N GLU A 33 -14.23 -2.70 -0.74
CA GLU A 33 -14.81 -1.80 -1.76
C GLU A 33 -14.06 -1.84 -3.10
N GLY A 34 -13.04 -2.68 -3.17
CA GLY A 34 -12.18 -2.85 -4.33
C GLY A 34 -10.78 -2.28 -4.14
N PRO A 35 -9.89 -2.58 -5.09
CA PRO A 35 -8.47 -2.43 -4.89
C PRO A 35 -7.97 -1.00 -5.09
N ILE A 36 -6.89 -0.66 -4.39
CA ILE A 36 -6.16 0.58 -4.60
C ILE A 36 -4.66 0.32 -4.79
N VAL A 37 -3.99 1.25 -5.45
CA VAL A 37 -2.55 1.19 -5.66
C VAL A 37 -1.84 2.10 -4.66
N LEU A 38 -0.82 1.58 -3.99
CA LEU A 38 0.07 2.33 -3.11
C LEU A 38 1.36 2.61 -3.86
N TYR A 39 1.73 3.89 -3.98
CA TYR A 39 3.04 4.30 -4.51
C TYR A 39 3.93 4.77 -3.38
N PHE A 40 4.97 4.01 -3.09
CA PHE A 40 6.05 4.41 -2.18
C PHE A 40 7.17 5.07 -3.00
N MET A 41 7.11 6.39 -3.08
CA MET A 41 8.08 7.27 -3.69
C MET A 41 9.16 7.66 -2.66
N SER A 42 10.43 7.41 -3.00
CA SER A 42 11.58 7.91 -2.22
C SER A 42 11.73 7.35 -0.80
N ARG A 43 11.05 6.24 -0.48
CA ARG A 43 11.33 5.47 0.73
C ARG A 43 12.63 4.70 0.51
N SER A 44 13.63 4.93 1.36
CA SER A 44 14.88 4.14 1.36
C SER A 44 14.63 2.70 1.80
N ASN A 45 13.72 2.52 2.76
CA ASN A 45 13.35 1.25 3.34
C ASN A 45 11.81 1.11 3.38
N LEU A 46 11.32 -0.08 3.05
CA LEU A 46 9.96 -0.54 3.34
C LEU A 46 10.12 -1.81 4.15
N GLU A 47 9.74 -1.75 5.42
CA GLU A 47 9.90 -2.85 6.36
C GLU A 47 8.56 -3.54 6.57
N CYS A 48 8.60 -4.86 6.73
CA CYS A 48 7.50 -5.73 7.16
C CYS A 48 6.27 -5.78 6.24
N ILE A 49 6.33 -5.24 5.02
CA ILE A 49 5.28 -5.43 4.01
C ILE A 49 5.65 -6.63 3.14
N ASP A 50 4.81 -7.65 3.14
CA ASP A 50 4.87 -8.78 2.23
C ASP A 50 3.51 -9.03 1.56
N ILE A 51 3.50 -9.84 0.50
CA ILE A 51 2.26 -10.33 -0.10
C ILE A 51 1.53 -11.19 0.94
N GLY A 52 0.26 -10.90 1.15
CA GLY A 52 -0.58 -11.52 2.19
C GLY A 52 -0.65 -10.70 3.48
N SER A 53 0.26 -9.75 3.72
CA SER A 53 0.20 -8.90 4.91
C SER A 53 -1.08 -8.07 4.93
N LYS A 54 -1.75 -8.06 6.08
CA LYS A 54 -2.82 -7.11 6.39
C LYS A 54 -2.20 -5.80 6.84
N VAL A 55 -2.55 -4.69 6.20
CA VAL A 55 -1.97 -3.38 6.49
C VAL A 55 -3.06 -2.33 6.62
N ARG A 56 -2.87 -1.42 7.58
CA ARG A 56 -3.60 -0.15 7.67
C ARG A 56 -2.80 0.91 6.93
N VAL A 57 -3.43 1.66 6.03
CA VAL A 57 -2.82 2.76 5.28
C VAL A 57 -3.60 4.05 5.49
N ILE A 58 -2.86 5.15 5.70
CA ILE A 58 -3.43 6.48 5.88
C ILE A 58 -2.80 7.40 4.86
N GLY A 59 -3.63 7.99 4.00
CA GLY A 59 -3.15 8.80 2.90
C GLY A 59 -4.26 9.46 2.12
N ALA A 60 -3.88 10.26 1.14
CA ALA A 60 -4.81 10.94 0.26
C ALA A 60 -5.07 10.05 -0.97
N VAL A 61 -6.33 9.66 -1.18
CA VAL A 61 -6.73 8.90 -2.36
C VAL A 61 -6.97 9.87 -3.50
N SER A 62 -6.33 9.59 -4.64
CA SER A 62 -6.52 10.28 -5.91
C SER A 62 -6.66 9.26 -7.04
N THR A 63 -7.20 9.67 -8.17
CA THR A 63 -7.21 8.84 -9.38
C THR A 63 -5.93 9.11 -10.17
N TYR A 64 -5.12 8.08 -10.40
CA TYR A 64 -3.93 8.15 -11.25
C TYR A 64 -4.02 7.11 -12.34
N ARG A 65 -3.96 7.55 -13.62
CA ARG A 65 -4.12 6.69 -14.79
C ARG A 65 -5.38 5.81 -14.74
N GLY A 66 -6.48 6.35 -14.22
CA GLY A 66 -7.75 5.65 -14.07
C GLY A 66 -7.87 4.75 -12.83
N VAL A 67 -6.81 4.62 -12.03
CA VAL A 67 -6.80 3.72 -10.86
C VAL A 67 -6.77 4.52 -9.55
N PRO A 68 -7.60 4.19 -8.54
CA PRO A 68 -7.50 4.75 -7.20
C PRO A 68 -6.11 4.51 -6.61
N THR A 69 -5.46 5.58 -6.17
CA THR A 69 -4.04 5.56 -5.82
C THR A 69 -3.77 6.41 -4.58
N MET A 70 -2.97 5.89 -3.66
CA MET A 70 -2.32 6.65 -2.59
C MET A 70 -0.83 6.82 -2.88
N PHE A 71 -0.37 8.06 -2.84
CA PHE A 71 1.06 8.38 -2.95
C PHE A 71 1.65 8.61 -1.56
N ASN A 72 2.74 7.91 -1.26
CA ASN A 72 3.45 7.95 0.02
C ASN A 72 2.53 7.89 1.26
N PRO A 73 1.62 6.89 1.34
CA PRO A 73 0.83 6.74 2.54
C PRO A 73 1.72 6.41 3.75
N SER A 74 1.24 6.76 4.94
CA SER A 74 1.69 6.10 6.16
C SER A 74 1.07 4.71 6.22
N TYR A 75 1.78 3.73 6.75
CA TYR A 75 1.26 2.38 6.90
C TYR A 75 1.67 1.76 8.23
N THR A 76 0.86 0.81 8.69
CA THR A 76 1.14 -0.07 9.82
C THR A 76 0.73 -1.47 9.42
N VAL A 77 1.60 -2.46 9.61
CA VAL A 77 1.24 -3.87 9.47
C VAL A 77 0.37 -4.23 10.66
N VAL A 78 -0.79 -4.81 10.38
CA VAL A 78 -1.70 -5.31 11.40
C VAL A 78 -1.25 -6.74 11.66
N GLU A 79 -0.66 -7.01 12.82
CA GLU A 79 -0.39 -8.37 13.25
C GLU A 79 -1.73 -9.11 13.33
N ASP A 80 -1.81 -10.30 12.71
CA ASP A 80 -2.82 -11.25 13.16
C ASP A 80 -2.38 -11.62 14.57
N SER A 81 -3.17 -11.25 15.57
CA SER A 81 -3.06 -11.86 16.88
C SER A 81 -3.42 -13.33 16.69
N ASP A 82 -2.44 -14.15 16.30
CA ASP A 82 -2.47 -15.57 16.55
C ASP A 82 -2.45 -15.74 18.08
N GLU A 83 -3.65 -15.68 18.68
CA GLU A 83 -3.94 -16.38 19.93
C GLU A 83 -3.75 -17.87 19.66
N HIS A 84 -2.49 -18.31 19.67
CA HIS A 84 -2.18 -19.71 19.93
C HIS A 84 -2.33 -19.93 21.43
N ALA A 85 -3.53 -20.37 21.80
CA ALA A 85 -3.87 -21.00 23.07
C ALA A 85 -3.12 -22.33 23.26
#